data_AF-A0A6L9SG95-F1
#
_entry.id   AF-A0A6L9SG95-F1
#
_cell.length_a   1.000
_cell.length_b   1.000
_cell.length_c   1.000
_cell.angle_alpha   90.00
_cell.angle_beta   90.00
_cell.angle_gamma   90.00
#
_symmetry.space_group_name_H-M   'P 1'
#
loop_
_entity.id
_entity.type
_entity.pdbx_description
1 polymer ?
#
loop_
_entity_poly.entity_id
_entity_poly.type
_entity_poly.pdbx_seq_one_letter_code
_entity_poly.pdbx_strand_id
1 'polypeptide(L)'
;MPRFSYDSYQVHRAALARGLTVLALPRQVLLAGPGAAVPAAVSFTHGVPEASTVSAVTHAQDRRLRRALLERNGLPVPKGATFTYGSVDSAIRWAAALGWPVVAKDAMGENPATMIAGISTGEALREAFRTLRIRRPEDRAPGRNPELAGYAATRLGFDIDEDGNQVAPPRTRFLVEKQLTGEYLRVFTCGDAAPISITLVRSTATGVDDVTGSIDPSLRRLAVRAVRCIPGLAAGTVDLIVDDHRKPADEQSAHIVEVAERPRADSFATVSPAHGDRIGDYLLEYQAACANVTLADPNESISATFRIEGLQNPEASAHGYRAVAHAYGVDGDAAVVNRLEGILDGECSGTPAAIAALHEAMMSGAASDDRASCIECRVGA
;
A
#
# COMPACT_ATOMS: atom_id res chain seq x y z
N MET A 1 7.73 -9.80 9.27
CA MET A 1 7.74 -8.64 8.36
C MET A 1 6.92 -7.50 8.96
N PRO A 2 7.48 -6.28 9.13
CA PRO A 2 6.67 -5.13 9.54
C PRO A 2 5.55 -4.84 8.53
N ARG A 3 4.36 -4.51 9.03
CA ARG A 3 3.16 -4.28 8.20
C ARG A 3 3.37 -3.23 7.10
N PHE A 4 4.15 -2.19 7.40
CA PHE A 4 4.34 -1.07 6.49
C PHE A 4 5.16 -1.41 5.23
N SER A 5 6.09 -2.36 5.33
CA SER A 5 6.94 -2.84 4.22
C SER A 5 6.32 -4.03 3.47
N TYR A 6 5.09 -4.41 3.83
CA TYR A 6 4.53 -5.66 3.33
C TYR A 6 4.25 -5.60 1.82
N ASP A 7 3.91 -4.43 1.27
CA ASP A 7 3.68 -4.27 -0.17
C ASP A 7 4.98 -4.41 -0.99
N SER A 8 6.09 -3.77 -0.57
CA SER A 8 7.41 -3.96 -1.23
C SER A 8 7.91 -5.37 -1.10
N TYR A 9 7.80 -5.95 0.10
CA TYR A 9 8.18 -7.33 0.37
C TYR A 9 7.54 -8.30 -0.64
N GLN A 10 6.28 -8.08 -0.99
CA GLN A 10 5.57 -9.00 -1.88
C GLN A 10 6.10 -8.98 -3.32
N VAL A 11 6.39 -7.82 -3.87
CA VAL A 11 7.01 -7.73 -5.22
C VAL A 11 8.49 -8.12 -5.20
N HIS A 12 9.20 -7.89 -4.09
CA HIS A 12 10.59 -8.31 -3.89
C HIS A 12 10.72 -9.84 -3.88
N ARG A 13 9.92 -10.54 -3.07
CA ARG A 13 9.83 -12.01 -3.05
C ARG A 13 9.52 -12.54 -4.44
N ALA A 14 8.50 -11.99 -5.10
CA ALA A 14 8.09 -12.44 -6.43
C ALA A 14 9.25 -12.30 -7.43
N ALA A 15 9.97 -11.17 -7.42
CA ALA A 15 11.09 -10.94 -8.34
C ALA A 15 12.24 -11.94 -8.13
N LEU A 16 12.61 -12.18 -6.86
CA LEU A 16 13.62 -13.19 -6.51
C LEU A 16 13.18 -14.60 -6.91
N ALA A 17 11.91 -14.96 -6.71
CA ALA A 17 11.38 -16.26 -7.11
C ALA A 17 11.53 -16.49 -8.62
N ARG A 18 11.37 -15.43 -9.43
CA ARG A 18 11.55 -15.47 -10.89
C ARG A 18 13.02 -15.39 -11.34
N GLY A 19 13.97 -15.43 -10.41
CA GLY A 19 15.40 -15.37 -10.70
C GLY A 19 15.87 -14.00 -11.20
N LEU A 20 15.11 -12.92 -10.95
CA LEU A 20 15.54 -11.58 -11.32
C LEU A 20 16.62 -11.09 -10.35
N THR A 21 17.57 -10.33 -10.90
CA THR A 21 18.44 -9.48 -10.10
C THR A 21 17.60 -8.33 -9.55
N VAL A 22 17.70 -8.07 -8.26
CA VAL A 22 16.92 -7.06 -7.55
C VAL A 22 17.86 -6.03 -6.93
N LEU A 23 17.53 -4.75 -7.05
CA LEU A 23 18.09 -3.67 -6.25
C LEU A 23 16.96 -3.06 -5.42
N ALA A 24 17.01 -3.31 -4.12
CA ALA A 24 16.09 -2.78 -3.15
C ALA A 24 16.65 -1.48 -2.54
N LEU A 25 15.80 -0.45 -2.49
CA LEU A 25 16.15 0.91 -2.10
C LEU A 25 15.20 1.41 -1.00
N PRO A 26 15.65 2.36 -0.15
CA PRO A 26 14.82 2.98 0.87
C PRO A 26 13.53 3.54 0.32
N ARG A 27 12.51 3.61 1.18
CA ARG A 27 11.15 4.04 0.82
C ARG A 27 10.48 3.08 -0.17
N GLN A 28 10.78 1.78 -0.04
CA GLN A 28 10.09 0.70 -0.76
C GLN A 28 10.21 0.82 -2.28
N VAL A 29 11.36 1.30 -2.75
CA VAL A 29 11.68 1.34 -4.19
C VAL A 29 12.37 0.03 -4.54
N LEU A 30 11.88 -0.63 -5.57
CA LEU A 30 12.43 -1.89 -6.06
C LEU A 30 12.71 -1.76 -7.55
N LEU A 31 13.95 -2.02 -7.96
CA LEU A 31 14.35 -2.16 -9.35
C LEU A 31 14.71 -3.63 -9.59
N ALA A 32 14.28 -4.22 -10.70
CA ALA A 32 14.64 -5.59 -11.01
C ALA A 32 14.80 -5.82 -12.52
N GLY A 33 15.61 -6.82 -12.87
CA GLY A 33 15.79 -7.23 -14.25
C GLY A 33 16.59 -8.54 -14.40
N PRO A 34 16.60 -9.13 -15.60
CA PRO A 34 17.39 -10.33 -15.86
C PRO A 34 18.89 -10.00 -15.85
N GLY A 35 19.65 -10.63 -14.95
CA GLY A 35 21.11 -10.48 -14.84
C GLY A 35 21.61 -9.14 -14.25
N ALA A 36 20.82 -8.07 -14.33
CA ALA A 36 21.12 -6.77 -13.73
C ALA A 36 19.84 -6.06 -13.29
N ALA A 37 19.91 -5.32 -12.17
CA ALA A 37 18.81 -4.47 -11.71
C ALA A 37 18.86 -3.05 -12.32
N VAL A 38 19.98 -2.65 -12.91
CA VAL A 38 20.18 -1.34 -13.55
C VAL A 38 20.87 -1.52 -14.91
N PRO A 39 20.27 -1.04 -16.02
CA PRO A 39 18.94 -0.42 -16.10
C PRO A 39 17.83 -1.42 -15.70
N ALA A 40 16.81 -0.92 -15.01
CA ALA A 40 15.72 -1.74 -14.53
C ALA A 40 14.86 -2.22 -15.71
N ALA A 41 14.49 -3.50 -15.72
CA ALA A 41 13.51 -4.03 -16.66
C ALA A 41 12.08 -3.86 -16.11
N VAL A 42 11.93 -3.93 -14.79
CA VAL A 42 10.70 -3.64 -14.06
C VAL A 42 11.01 -2.82 -12.81
N SER A 43 10.10 -1.94 -12.41
CA SER A 43 10.25 -1.18 -11.17
C SER A 43 8.94 -1.01 -10.40
N PHE A 44 9.08 -0.85 -9.09
CA PHE A 44 7.97 -0.67 -8.16
C PHE A 44 8.31 0.37 -7.10
N THR A 45 7.27 1.03 -6.57
CA THR A 45 7.40 1.87 -5.37
C THR A 45 6.21 1.61 -4.45
N HIS A 46 6.44 1.15 -3.21
CA HIS A 46 5.37 0.67 -2.30
C HIS A 46 4.50 -0.44 -2.92
N GLY A 47 5.11 -1.31 -3.74
CA GLY A 47 4.40 -2.35 -4.50
C GLY A 47 3.57 -1.84 -5.67
N VAL A 48 3.48 -0.51 -5.87
CA VAL A 48 2.82 0.08 -7.05
C VAL A 48 3.73 -0.12 -8.27
N PRO A 49 3.23 -0.73 -9.37
CA PRO A 49 4.02 -0.98 -10.56
C PRO A 49 4.26 0.30 -11.36
N GLU A 50 5.40 0.41 -12.03
CA GLU A 50 5.77 1.51 -12.93
C GLU A 50 4.72 1.83 -14.00
N ALA A 51 3.95 0.83 -14.43
CA ALA A 51 2.80 1.03 -15.31
C ALA A 51 1.73 1.99 -14.75
N SER A 52 1.75 2.28 -13.44
CA SER A 52 0.93 3.33 -12.83
C SER A 52 1.61 4.69 -12.95
N THR A 53 0.98 5.61 -13.68
CA THR A 53 1.51 6.96 -13.87
C THR A 53 1.47 7.81 -12.59
N VAL A 54 2.37 8.78 -12.46
CA VAL A 54 2.35 9.76 -11.35
C VAL A 54 1.02 10.51 -11.27
N SER A 55 0.41 10.84 -12.41
CA SER A 55 -0.93 11.43 -12.47
C SER A 55 -1.99 10.52 -11.87
N ALA A 56 -1.96 9.22 -12.18
CA ALA A 56 -2.92 8.26 -11.68
C ALA A 56 -2.85 8.10 -10.16
N VAL A 57 -1.64 7.96 -9.63
CA VAL A 57 -1.39 7.91 -8.18
C VAL A 57 -1.89 9.18 -7.51
N THR A 58 -1.59 10.35 -8.08
CA THR A 58 -2.07 11.64 -7.57
C THR A 58 -3.61 11.72 -7.55
N HIS A 59 -4.27 11.23 -8.61
CA HIS A 59 -5.74 11.20 -8.69
C HIS A 59 -6.37 10.22 -7.70
N ALA A 60 -5.73 9.06 -7.45
CA ALA A 60 -6.20 8.07 -6.48
C ALA A 60 -6.14 8.61 -5.04
N GLN A 61 -5.08 9.36 -4.71
CA GLN A 61 -4.87 9.98 -3.38
C GLN A 61 -5.78 11.18 -3.11
N ASP A 62 -6.25 11.90 -4.14
CA ASP A 62 -7.26 12.95 -3.99
C ASP A 62 -8.67 12.37 -4.09
N ARG A 63 -9.31 12.16 -2.94
CA ARG A 63 -10.66 11.58 -2.85
C ARG A 63 -11.70 12.37 -3.63
N ARG A 64 -11.49 13.67 -3.84
CA ARG A 64 -12.41 14.55 -4.59
C ARG A 64 -12.30 14.28 -6.08
N LEU A 65 -11.07 14.21 -6.58
CA LEU A 65 -10.81 13.91 -8.00
C LEU A 65 -11.26 12.50 -8.33
N ARG A 66 -10.83 11.51 -7.52
CA ARG A 66 -11.28 10.13 -7.64
C ARG A 66 -12.79 10.01 -7.66
N ARG A 67 -13.49 10.61 -6.68
CA ARG A 67 -14.95 10.57 -6.62
C ARG A 67 -15.57 11.15 -7.89
N ALA A 68 -15.11 12.31 -8.33
CA ALA A 68 -15.61 12.94 -9.55
C ALA A 68 -15.39 12.06 -10.80
N LEU A 69 -14.27 11.33 -10.89
CA LEU A 69 -14.01 10.37 -11.96
C LEU A 69 -14.98 9.18 -11.92
N LEU A 70 -15.23 8.61 -10.73
CA LEU A 70 -16.17 7.51 -10.56
C LEU A 70 -17.61 7.93 -10.93
N GLU A 71 -18.08 9.08 -10.42
CA GLU A 71 -19.43 9.61 -10.68
C GLU A 71 -19.65 9.90 -12.16
N ARG A 72 -18.67 10.53 -12.83
CA ARG A 72 -18.74 10.82 -14.28
C ARG A 72 -18.81 9.57 -15.16
N ASN A 73 -18.34 8.44 -14.65
CA ASN A 73 -18.42 7.14 -15.31
C ASN A 73 -19.66 6.31 -14.87
N GLY A 74 -20.59 6.94 -14.14
CA GLY A 74 -21.82 6.30 -13.68
C GLY A 74 -21.58 5.20 -12.65
N LEU A 75 -20.46 5.23 -11.93
CA LEU A 75 -20.17 4.27 -10.88
C LEU A 75 -20.81 4.70 -9.55
N PRO A 76 -21.41 3.76 -8.79
CA PRO A 76 -22.08 4.08 -7.54
C PRO A 76 -21.06 4.42 -6.44
N VAL A 77 -21.20 5.61 -5.88
CA VAL A 77 -20.45 6.09 -4.71
C VAL A 77 -21.43 6.64 -3.67
N PRO A 78 -21.13 6.59 -2.36
CA PRO A 78 -22.01 7.16 -1.33
C PRO A 78 -22.32 8.63 -1.62
N LYS A 79 -23.48 9.18 -1.24
CA LYS A 79 -23.70 10.64 -1.37
C LYS A 79 -22.68 11.40 -0.51
N GLY A 80 -21.97 12.38 -1.09
CA GLY A 80 -20.84 13.03 -0.44
C GLY A 80 -20.62 14.47 -0.87
N ALA A 81 -20.01 15.27 0.00
CA ALA A 81 -19.60 16.65 -0.30
C ALA A 81 -18.32 17.01 0.47
N THR A 82 -17.58 18.00 -0.04
CA THR A 82 -16.34 18.46 0.60
C THR A 82 -16.47 19.81 1.26
N PHE A 83 -15.89 19.92 2.45
CA PHE A 83 -15.94 21.11 3.28
C PHE A 83 -14.54 21.45 3.77
N THR A 84 -14.23 22.73 3.89
CA THR A 84 -13.03 23.19 4.59
C THR A 84 -13.23 23.13 6.11
N TYR A 85 -12.14 23.17 6.88
CA TYR A 85 -12.23 23.31 8.34
C TYR A 85 -13.08 24.53 8.75
N GLY A 86 -12.85 25.68 8.10
CA GLY A 86 -13.59 26.91 8.37
C GLY A 86 -15.08 26.87 7.99
N SER A 87 -15.54 25.86 7.26
CA SER A 87 -16.93 25.68 6.83
C SER A 87 -17.64 24.52 7.54
N VAL A 88 -17.15 24.09 8.71
CA VAL A 88 -17.70 22.95 9.45
C VAL A 88 -19.20 23.09 9.75
N ASP A 89 -19.70 24.30 10.04
CA ASP A 89 -21.13 24.55 10.24
C ASP A 89 -21.98 24.25 8.99
N SER A 90 -21.41 24.49 7.80
CA SER A 90 -22.06 24.11 6.55
C SER A 90 -22.07 22.59 6.36
N ALA A 91 -20.99 21.90 6.78
CA ALA A 91 -20.92 20.44 6.78
C ALA A 91 -21.98 19.83 7.70
N ILE A 92 -22.19 20.42 8.90
CA ILE A 92 -23.20 20.00 9.87
C ILE A 92 -24.61 20.15 9.29
N ARG A 93 -24.93 21.31 8.70
CA ARG A 93 -26.25 21.53 8.06
C ARG A 93 -26.48 20.55 6.90
N TRP A 94 -25.45 20.30 6.09
CA TRP A 94 -25.53 19.34 4.99
C TRP A 94 -25.75 17.91 5.49
N ALA A 95 -25.02 17.48 6.52
CA ALA A 95 -25.16 16.15 7.10
C ALA A 95 -26.54 15.96 7.77
N ALA A 96 -27.04 16.97 8.46
CA ALA A 96 -28.40 16.95 9.03
C ALA A 96 -29.48 16.84 7.94
N ALA A 97 -29.33 17.56 6.82
CA ALA A 97 -30.24 17.49 5.69
C ALA A 97 -30.16 16.14 4.93
N LEU A 98 -28.97 15.56 4.82
CA LEU A 98 -28.76 14.24 4.21
C LEU A 98 -29.29 13.10 5.10
N GLY A 99 -29.23 13.27 6.41
CA GLY A 99 -29.56 12.29 7.43
C GLY A 99 -28.32 11.55 7.97
N TRP A 100 -28.24 11.45 9.30
CA TRP A 100 -27.21 10.73 10.04
C TRP A 100 -27.35 9.19 9.93
N PRO A 101 -26.30 8.39 10.20
CA PRO A 101 -24.92 8.80 10.43
C PRO A 101 -24.17 9.14 9.12
N VAL A 102 -23.05 9.85 9.27
CA VAL A 102 -22.09 10.18 8.20
C VAL A 102 -20.68 9.72 8.57
N VAL A 103 -19.79 9.69 7.58
CA VAL A 103 -18.35 9.48 7.74
C VAL A 103 -17.60 10.74 7.31
N ALA A 104 -16.54 11.10 8.05
CA ALA A 104 -15.61 12.16 7.69
C ALA A 104 -14.23 11.56 7.33
N LYS A 105 -13.62 12.08 6.26
CA LYS A 105 -12.32 11.66 5.73
C LYS A 105 -11.49 12.90 5.38
N ASP A 106 -10.16 12.82 5.42
CA ASP A 106 -9.32 13.83 4.77
C ASP A 106 -9.57 13.84 3.26
N ALA A 107 -9.50 15.00 2.59
CA ALA A 107 -9.73 15.04 1.14
C ALA A 107 -8.53 14.52 0.33
N MET A 108 -7.33 14.59 0.91
CA MET A 108 -6.07 14.16 0.32
C MET A 108 -5.36 13.26 1.31
N GLY A 109 -5.01 12.05 0.90
CA GLY A 109 -4.29 11.11 1.75
C GLY A 109 -4.31 9.70 1.20
N GLU A 110 -3.35 8.90 1.68
CA GLU A 110 -3.29 7.48 1.40
C GLU A 110 -4.34 6.69 2.18
N ASN A 111 -4.59 5.46 1.74
CA ASN A 111 -5.39 4.48 2.45
C ASN A 111 -4.48 3.61 3.35
N PRO A 112 -4.79 3.41 4.66
CA PRO A 112 -5.97 3.92 5.35
C PRO A 112 -5.80 5.39 5.66
N ALA A 113 -6.67 6.17 5.04
CA ALA A 113 -6.86 7.53 5.46
C ALA A 113 -7.51 7.42 6.81
N THR A 114 -7.08 8.28 7.72
CA THR A 114 -7.83 8.48 8.95
C THR A 114 -9.25 8.83 8.55
N MET A 115 -10.19 7.96 8.92
CA MET A 115 -11.61 8.18 8.71
C MET A 115 -12.33 8.02 10.04
N ILE A 116 -13.34 8.85 10.25
CA ILE A 116 -14.16 8.83 11.45
C ILE A 116 -15.59 8.53 11.01
N ALA A 117 -16.05 7.33 11.33
CA ALA A 117 -17.41 6.86 11.08
C ALA A 117 -18.26 6.99 12.35
N GLY A 118 -19.55 6.70 12.24
CA GLY A 118 -20.53 6.72 13.33
C GLY A 118 -20.95 8.13 13.73
N ILE A 119 -20.60 9.15 12.95
CA ILE A 119 -20.88 10.54 13.27
C ILE A 119 -22.38 10.77 13.14
N SER A 120 -23.03 11.06 14.27
CA SER A 120 -24.49 11.16 14.36
C SER A 120 -24.99 12.51 14.88
N THR A 121 -24.09 13.44 15.21
CA THR A 121 -24.42 14.78 15.69
C THR A 121 -23.48 15.83 15.10
N GLY A 122 -23.88 17.10 15.17
CA GLY A 122 -23.05 18.21 14.71
C GLY A 122 -21.77 18.39 15.53
N GLU A 123 -21.86 18.19 16.84
CA GLU A 123 -20.72 18.22 17.77
C GLU A 123 -19.70 17.15 17.42
N ALA A 124 -20.17 15.91 17.18
CA ALA A 124 -19.30 14.81 16.78
C ALA A 124 -18.63 15.06 15.41
N LEU A 125 -19.33 15.71 14.47
CA LEU A 125 -18.74 16.07 13.18
C LEU A 125 -17.66 17.15 13.32
N ARG A 126 -17.88 18.13 14.20
CA ARG A 126 -16.90 19.17 14.51
C ARG A 126 -15.64 18.56 15.14
N GLU A 127 -15.82 17.63 16.08
CA GLU A 127 -14.70 16.92 16.68
C GLU A 127 -13.95 16.04 15.67
N ALA A 128 -14.68 15.39 14.76
CA ALA A 128 -14.06 14.64 13.68
C ALA A 128 -13.16 15.53 12.80
N PHE A 129 -13.59 16.75 12.46
CA PHE A 129 -12.76 17.70 11.71
C PHE A 129 -11.52 18.15 12.50
N ARG A 130 -11.65 18.36 13.82
CA ARG A 130 -10.52 18.68 14.71
C ARG A 130 -9.51 17.54 14.78
N THR A 131 -9.99 16.30 14.89
CA THR A 131 -9.11 15.12 14.92
C THR A 131 -8.40 14.92 13.59
N LEU A 132 -9.12 14.96 12.47
CA LEU A 132 -8.55 14.73 11.13
C LEU A 132 -7.57 15.82 10.66
N ARG A 133 -7.64 17.03 11.23
CA ARG A 133 -6.67 18.09 10.91
C ARG A 133 -5.34 17.91 11.64
N ILE A 134 -5.21 17.10 12.68
CA ILE A 134 -3.95 16.96 13.42
C ILE A 134 -2.85 16.44 12.46
N ARG A 135 -1.64 16.96 12.60
CA ARG A 135 -0.46 16.58 11.83
C ARG A 135 0.63 16.11 12.78
N ARG A 136 1.02 14.85 12.65
CA ARG A 136 2.06 14.28 13.50
C ARG A 136 3.45 14.70 12.97
N PRO A 137 4.45 14.92 13.83
CA PRO A 137 5.80 15.26 13.39
C PRO A 137 6.43 14.22 12.46
N GLU A 138 6.08 12.94 12.61
CA GLU A 138 6.50 11.86 11.72
C GLU A 138 5.94 11.97 10.29
N ASP A 139 4.78 12.60 10.10
CA ASP A 139 4.14 12.72 8.78
C ASP A 139 4.86 13.73 7.85
N ARG A 140 5.89 14.42 8.33
CA ARG A 140 6.57 15.54 7.63
C ARG A 140 7.82 15.14 6.90
N ALA A 141 8.57 14.23 7.51
CA ALA A 141 9.83 13.78 6.95
C ALA A 141 9.53 12.56 6.07
N PRO A 142 9.81 12.63 4.75
CA PRO A 142 9.67 11.49 3.88
C PRO A 142 10.35 10.26 4.49
N GLY A 143 9.61 9.18 4.69
CA GLY A 143 10.12 7.93 5.27
C GLY A 143 10.19 7.87 6.80
N ARG A 144 9.84 8.93 7.54
CA ARG A 144 9.76 8.88 9.02
C ARG A 144 8.46 8.28 9.51
N ASN A 145 7.35 8.55 8.83
CA ASN A 145 6.14 7.76 8.95
C ASN A 145 6.18 6.66 7.87
N PRO A 146 6.44 5.40 8.24
CA PRO A 146 6.54 4.32 7.26
C PRO A 146 5.17 3.92 6.67
N GLU A 147 4.07 4.38 7.26
CA GLU A 147 2.71 4.15 6.75
C GLU A 147 2.32 5.09 5.60
N LEU A 148 3.11 6.14 5.35
CA LEU A 148 2.91 7.07 4.23
C LEU A 148 3.94 6.77 3.13
N ALA A 149 3.49 6.69 1.88
CA ALA A 149 4.39 6.51 0.76
C ALA A 149 5.29 7.73 0.56
N GLY A 150 6.50 7.47 0.07
CA GLY A 150 7.50 8.51 -0.18
C GLY A 150 7.10 9.51 -1.27
N TYR A 151 6.09 9.17 -2.09
CA TYR A 151 5.52 10.00 -3.14
C TYR A 151 4.18 10.65 -2.74
N ALA A 152 3.69 10.43 -1.52
CA ALA A 152 2.43 10.98 -1.04
C ALA A 152 2.40 12.50 -1.27
N ALA A 153 1.48 12.97 -2.10
CA ALA A 153 1.36 14.39 -2.37
C ALA A 153 0.90 15.12 -1.09
N THR A 154 1.78 15.96 -0.56
CA THR A 154 1.45 17.14 0.28
C THR A 154 0.88 16.91 1.69
N ARG A 155 1.78 16.76 2.67
CA ARG A 155 1.56 17.21 4.07
C ARG A 155 2.57 18.29 4.51
N LEU A 156 3.13 19.03 3.55
CA LEU A 156 4.23 19.99 3.78
C LEU A 156 3.82 21.26 4.55
N GLY A 157 2.53 21.60 4.57
CA GLY A 157 2.01 22.78 5.28
C GLY A 157 1.29 22.41 6.57
N PHE A 158 1.57 23.16 7.64
CA PHE A 158 0.84 23.09 8.91
C PHE A 158 0.67 24.49 9.50
N ASP A 159 -0.30 24.60 10.40
CA ASP A 159 -0.53 25.72 11.29
C ASP A 159 -0.43 25.22 12.75
N ILE A 160 -0.45 26.12 13.72
CA ILE A 160 -0.53 25.76 15.14
C ILE A 160 -1.88 26.23 15.69
N ASP A 161 -2.63 25.30 16.28
CA ASP A 161 -3.90 25.65 16.93
C ASP A 161 -3.71 26.18 18.35
N GLU A 162 -4.80 26.63 18.96
CA GLU A 162 -4.82 27.23 20.31
C GLU A 162 -4.28 26.30 21.40
N ASP A 163 -4.32 24.99 21.16
CA ASP A 163 -3.84 23.96 22.08
C ASP A 163 -2.36 23.59 21.84
N GLY A 164 -1.68 24.32 20.94
CA GLY A 164 -0.30 24.06 20.55
C GLY A 164 -0.12 22.87 19.60
N ASN A 165 -1.22 22.29 19.10
CA ASN A 165 -1.14 21.17 18.17
C ASN A 165 -0.79 21.66 16.77
N GLN A 166 0.02 20.86 16.09
CA GLN A 166 0.32 21.11 14.69
C GLN A 166 -0.83 20.55 13.85
N VAL A 167 -1.45 21.41 13.04
CA VAL A 167 -2.69 21.08 12.34
C VAL A 167 -2.60 21.45 10.86
N ALA A 168 -3.45 20.83 10.05
CA ALA A 168 -3.63 21.20 8.66
C ALA A 168 -4.14 22.65 8.57
N PRO A 169 -3.70 23.43 7.56
CA PRO A 169 -4.18 24.80 7.38
C PRO A 169 -5.72 24.87 7.28
N PRO A 170 -6.37 25.98 7.67
CA PRO A 170 -7.83 26.10 7.67
C PRO A 170 -8.52 25.82 6.31
N ARG A 171 -7.78 26.00 5.22
CA ARG A 171 -8.24 25.73 3.83
C ARG A 171 -8.21 24.24 3.46
N THR A 172 -7.68 23.39 4.33
CA THR A 172 -7.70 21.93 4.18
C THR A 172 -9.14 21.46 4.07
N ARG A 173 -9.38 20.60 3.08
CA ARG A 173 -10.70 20.04 2.80
C ARG A 173 -10.84 18.66 3.43
N PHE A 174 -12.05 18.38 3.88
CA PHE A 174 -12.53 17.09 4.36
C PHE A 174 -13.68 16.65 3.49
N LEU A 175 -13.76 15.36 3.24
CA LEU A 175 -14.86 14.71 2.55
C LEU A 175 -15.83 14.16 3.61
N VAL A 176 -17.09 14.59 3.55
CA VAL A 176 -18.18 14.05 4.38
C VAL A 176 -19.12 13.26 3.48
N GLU A 177 -19.37 12.01 3.83
CA GLU A 177 -20.19 11.10 3.03
C GLU A 177 -21.26 10.44 3.87
N LYS A 178 -22.38 10.05 3.25
CA LYS A 178 -23.35 9.18 3.89
C LYS A 178 -22.65 7.90 4.31
N GLN A 179 -22.77 7.54 5.59
CA GLN A 179 -22.33 6.23 6.03
C GLN A 179 -23.36 5.18 5.59
N LEU A 180 -22.87 4.21 4.83
CA LEU A 180 -23.64 3.06 4.36
C LEU A 180 -23.49 1.90 5.35
N THR A 181 -24.45 0.99 5.30
CA THR A 181 -24.49 -0.26 6.08
C THR A 181 -24.44 -1.43 5.12
N GLY A 182 -23.69 -2.47 5.48
CA GLY A 182 -23.52 -3.67 4.66
C GLY A 182 -22.19 -4.36 4.98
N GLU A 183 -21.89 -5.40 4.22
CA GLU A 183 -20.59 -6.05 4.20
C GLU A 183 -19.54 -5.11 3.62
N TYR A 184 -18.42 -4.98 4.33
CA TYR A 184 -17.26 -4.22 3.85
C TYR A 184 -16.39 -5.15 3.01
N LEU A 185 -16.54 -5.06 1.69
CA LEU A 185 -15.84 -5.89 0.73
C LEU A 185 -14.61 -5.16 0.20
N ARG A 186 -13.44 -5.80 0.21
CA ARG A 186 -12.21 -5.30 -0.36
C ARG A 186 -11.76 -6.21 -1.50
N VAL A 187 -11.48 -5.63 -2.66
CA VAL A 187 -11.08 -6.34 -3.88
C VAL A 187 -9.75 -5.77 -4.37
N PHE A 188 -8.75 -6.64 -4.51
CA PHE A 188 -7.51 -6.29 -5.21
C PHE A 188 -7.72 -6.41 -6.71
N THR A 189 -7.21 -5.45 -7.48
CA THR A 189 -7.29 -5.42 -8.94
C THR A 189 -5.94 -5.10 -9.56
N CYS A 190 -5.64 -5.72 -10.70
CA CYS A 190 -4.43 -5.49 -11.48
C CYS A 190 -4.75 -5.71 -12.96
N GLY A 191 -4.60 -4.67 -13.78
CA GLY A 191 -5.09 -4.65 -15.15
C GLY A 191 -6.59 -4.96 -15.22
N ASP A 192 -6.92 -6.06 -15.88
CA ASP A 192 -8.31 -6.49 -16.11
C ASP A 192 -8.76 -7.59 -15.15
N ALA A 193 -7.89 -7.95 -14.20
CA ALA A 193 -8.15 -9.00 -13.24
C ALA A 193 -8.51 -8.41 -11.86
N ALA A 194 -9.37 -9.13 -11.16
CA ALA A 194 -9.66 -8.95 -9.73
C ALA A 194 -9.46 -10.30 -9.02
N PRO A 195 -8.21 -10.69 -8.73
CA PRO A 195 -7.90 -12.09 -8.42
C PRO A 195 -8.25 -12.49 -6.98
N ILE A 196 -8.36 -11.54 -6.06
CA ILE A 196 -8.51 -11.79 -4.62
C ILE A 196 -9.54 -10.83 -4.04
N SER A 197 -10.41 -11.33 -3.19
CA SER A 197 -11.46 -10.56 -2.52
C SER A 197 -11.64 -11.02 -1.08
N ILE A 198 -11.73 -10.07 -0.16
CA ILE A 198 -11.92 -10.33 1.28
C ILE A 198 -13.05 -9.46 1.82
N THR A 199 -13.73 -9.92 2.86
CA THR A 199 -14.61 -9.06 3.67
C THR A 199 -13.89 -8.63 4.94
N LEU A 200 -14.09 -7.38 5.37
CA LEU A 200 -13.56 -6.85 6.63
C LEU A 200 -14.65 -6.99 7.71
N VAL A 201 -14.71 -8.17 8.34
CA VAL A 201 -15.74 -8.51 9.32
C VAL A 201 -15.17 -8.32 10.72
N ARG A 202 -15.51 -7.21 11.38
CA ARG A 202 -15.00 -6.89 12.74
C ARG A 202 -15.31 -7.95 13.80
N SER A 203 -16.28 -8.84 13.57
CA SER A 203 -16.73 -9.86 14.53
C SER A 203 -16.01 -11.21 14.41
N THR A 204 -15.16 -11.45 13.40
CA THR A 204 -14.41 -12.71 13.28
C THR A 204 -13.07 -12.64 14.00
N ALA A 205 -12.47 -13.79 14.29
CA ALA A 205 -11.20 -13.89 15.04
C ALA A 205 -10.04 -13.16 14.36
N THR A 206 -10.02 -13.15 13.02
CA THR A 206 -9.03 -12.45 12.18
C THR A 206 -9.48 -11.04 11.81
N GLY A 207 -10.76 -10.71 11.96
CA GLY A 207 -11.33 -9.46 11.46
C GLY A 207 -11.51 -9.41 9.94
N VAL A 208 -11.18 -10.50 9.22
CA VAL A 208 -11.13 -10.58 7.76
C VAL A 208 -11.46 -12.01 7.29
N ASP A 209 -12.33 -12.18 6.30
CA ASP A 209 -12.64 -13.47 5.67
C ASP A 209 -12.33 -13.47 4.17
N ASP A 210 -11.84 -14.58 3.63
CA ASP A 210 -11.65 -14.76 2.18
C ASP A 210 -12.97 -15.11 1.51
N VAL A 211 -13.39 -14.25 0.58
CA VAL A 211 -14.60 -14.41 -0.22
C VAL A 211 -14.29 -14.52 -1.71
N THR A 212 -13.03 -14.77 -2.06
CA THR A 212 -12.59 -14.94 -3.45
C THR A 212 -13.44 -16.02 -4.14
N GLY A 213 -13.69 -17.16 -3.50
CA GLY A 213 -14.50 -18.22 -4.10
C GLY A 213 -16.01 -17.93 -4.20
N SER A 214 -16.54 -17.00 -3.41
CA SER A 214 -17.99 -16.78 -3.24
C SER A 214 -18.49 -15.44 -3.75
N ILE A 215 -17.61 -14.47 -4.02
CA ILE A 215 -17.97 -13.16 -4.54
C ILE A 215 -18.64 -13.26 -5.93
N ASP A 216 -19.75 -12.55 -6.11
CA ASP A 216 -20.42 -12.46 -7.40
C ASP A 216 -19.52 -11.78 -8.46
N PRO A 217 -19.42 -12.33 -9.69
CA PRO A 217 -18.58 -11.76 -10.75
C PRO A 217 -18.87 -10.29 -11.11
N SER A 218 -20.10 -9.80 -10.91
CA SER A 218 -20.45 -8.41 -11.18
C SER A 218 -19.76 -7.42 -10.23
N LEU A 219 -19.53 -7.80 -8.98
CA LEU A 219 -18.80 -6.99 -7.99
C LEU A 219 -17.31 -6.90 -8.33
N ARG A 220 -16.71 -8.00 -8.82
CA ARG A 220 -15.34 -7.98 -9.37
C ARG A 220 -15.23 -7.06 -10.58
N ARG A 221 -16.18 -7.14 -11.52
CA ARG A 221 -16.23 -6.22 -12.67
C ARG A 221 -16.39 -4.77 -12.24
N LEU A 222 -17.18 -4.50 -11.19
CA LEU A 222 -17.33 -3.17 -10.62
C LEU A 222 -16.00 -2.64 -10.05
N ALA A 223 -15.24 -3.46 -9.34
CA ALA A 223 -13.92 -3.10 -8.84
C ALA A 223 -12.93 -2.79 -9.97
N VAL A 224 -12.84 -3.64 -10.99
CA VAL A 224 -11.96 -3.39 -12.17
C VAL A 224 -12.36 -2.10 -12.88
N ARG A 225 -13.66 -1.84 -13.06
CA ARG A 225 -14.15 -0.57 -13.63
C ARG A 225 -13.74 0.63 -12.78
N ALA A 226 -13.79 0.52 -11.45
CA ALA A 226 -13.41 1.61 -10.54
C ALA A 226 -11.94 2.03 -10.71
N VAL A 227 -11.02 1.07 -10.84
CA VAL A 227 -9.60 1.35 -11.11
C VAL A 227 -9.41 1.94 -12.51
N ARG A 228 -10.06 1.37 -13.53
CA ARG A 228 -10.01 1.90 -14.92
C ARG A 228 -10.55 3.33 -15.06
N CYS A 229 -11.42 3.79 -14.15
CA CYS A 229 -11.89 5.18 -14.14
C CYS A 229 -10.79 6.18 -13.77
N ILE A 230 -9.66 5.73 -13.20
CA ILE A 230 -8.49 6.54 -12.91
C ILE A 230 -7.48 6.35 -14.04
N PRO A 231 -7.33 7.31 -14.97
CA PRO A 231 -6.50 7.11 -16.16
C PRO A 231 -5.04 6.85 -15.79
N GLY A 232 -4.49 5.74 -16.30
CA GLY A 232 -3.11 5.35 -16.08
C GLY A 232 -2.84 4.68 -14.73
N LEU A 233 -3.87 4.25 -13.99
CA LEU A 233 -3.70 3.40 -12.80
C LEU A 233 -3.69 1.92 -13.22
N ALA A 234 -2.58 1.22 -12.98
CA ALA A 234 -2.42 -0.16 -13.43
C ALA A 234 -3.01 -1.18 -12.45
N ALA A 235 -2.89 -0.92 -11.15
CA ALA A 235 -3.37 -1.77 -10.08
C ALA A 235 -3.96 -0.92 -8.96
N GLY A 236 -4.82 -1.53 -8.16
CA GLY A 236 -5.38 -0.87 -7.00
C GLY A 236 -6.29 -1.75 -6.18
N THR A 237 -6.55 -1.29 -4.97
CA THR A 237 -7.46 -1.93 -4.02
C THR A 237 -8.73 -1.11 -3.91
N VAL A 238 -9.87 -1.76 -4.14
CA VAL A 238 -11.19 -1.15 -4.16
C VAL A 238 -11.97 -1.64 -2.95
N ASP A 239 -12.50 -0.70 -2.15
CA ASP A 239 -13.42 -1.04 -1.06
C ASP A 239 -14.85 -0.71 -1.46
N LEU A 240 -15.75 -1.66 -1.21
CA LEU A 240 -17.17 -1.58 -1.47
C LEU A 240 -17.96 -1.81 -0.18
N ILE A 241 -19.12 -1.18 -0.09
CA ILE A 241 -20.18 -1.58 0.84
C ILE A 241 -21.27 -2.24 0.01
N VAL A 242 -21.57 -3.50 0.32
CA VAL A 242 -22.57 -4.34 -0.36
C VAL A 242 -23.52 -4.96 0.65
N ASP A 243 -24.74 -5.31 0.25
CA ASP A 243 -25.66 -6.02 1.15
C ASP A 243 -25.24 -7.49 1.34
N ASP A 244 -24.81 -8.13 0.25
CA ASP A 244 -24.33 -9.52 0.22
C ASP A 244 -23.34 -9.70 -0.94
N HIS A 245 -22.09 -10.03 -0.64
CA HIS A 245 -21.04 -10.25 -1.65
C HIS A 245 -21.34 -11.35 -2.67
N ARG A 246 -22.34 -12.20 -2.43
CA ARG A 246 -22.73 -13.32 -3.31
C ARG A 246 -23.83 -12.95 -4.31
N LYS A 247 -24.39 -11.74 -4.22
CA LYS A 247 -25.46 -11.28 -5.11
C LYS A 247 -24.93 -10.37 -6.22
N PRO A 248 -25.63 -10.27 -7.37
CA PRO A 248 -25.29 -9.31 -8.40
C PRO A 248 -25.31 -7.86 -7.89
N ALA A 249 -24.44 -7.01 -8.45
CA ALA A 249 -24.27 -5.62 -8.05
C ALA A 249 -25.48 -4.73 -8.38
N ASP A 250 -26.25 -5.09 -9.41
CA ASP A 250 -27.45 -4.40 -9.88
C ASP A 250 -28.73 -4.85 -9.17
N GLU A 251 -28.67 -5.93 -8.38
CA GLU A 251 -29.77 -6.46 -7.58
C GLU A 251 -29.69 -6.06 -6.10
N GLN A 252 -28.72 -5.21 -5.72
CA GLN A 252 -28.47 -4.81 -4.33
C GLN A 252 -27.93 -3.38 -4.21
N SER A 253 -27.83 -2.86 -2.99
CA SER A 253 -27.04 -1.66 -2.73
C SER A 253 -25.55 -2.00 -2.77
N ALA A 254 -24.86 -1.61 -3.85
CA ALA A 254 -23.41 -1.77 -4.00
C ALA A 254 -22.75 -0.41 -4.28
N HIS A 255 -21.86 0.04 -3.38
CA HIS A 255 -21.21 1.36 -3.51
C HIS A 255 -19.71 1.26 -3.30
N ILE A 256 -18.94 1.90 -4.19
CA ILE A 256 -17.49 2.06 -4.04
C ILE A 256 -17.25 3.17 -3.02
N VAL A 257 -16.64 2.82 -1.89
CA VAL A 257 -16.32 3.76 -0.81
C VAL A 257 -14.87 4.22 -0.84
N GLU A 258 -14.03 3.51 -1.60
CA GLU A 258 -12.58 3.72 -1.66
C GLU A 258 -11.96 3.11 -2.92
N VAL A 259 -10.93 3.77 -3.46
CA VAL A 259 -9.97 3.18 -4.40
C VAL A 259 -8.58 3.68 -3.98
N ALA A 260 -7.66 2.75 -3.72
CA ALA A 260 -6.28 3.03 -3.39
C ALA A 260 -5.35 2.48 -4.47
N GLU A 261 -4.30 3.23 -4.80
CA GLU A 261 -3.22 2.80 -5.69
C GLU A 261 -2.37 1.69 -5.06
N ARG A 262 -2.29 1.66 -3.72
CA ARG A 262 -1.47 0.68 -3.00
C ARG A 262 -2.12 -0.71 -3.02
N PRO A 263 -1.32 -1.79 -3.13
CA PRO A 263 -1.84 -3.16 -3.08
C PRO A 263 -2.50 -3.51 -1.74
N ARG A 264 -1.96 -3.03 -0.61
CA ARG A 264 -2.48 -3.34 0.74
C ARG A 264 -2.48 -4.83 1.02
N ALA A 265 -1.43 -5.50 0.56
CA ALA A 265 -1.28 -6.94 0.61
C ALA A 265 -1.36 -7.48 2.05
N ASP A 266 -1.04 -6.66 3.04
CA ASP A 266 -1.16 -6.97 4.48
C ASP A 266 -2.59 -7.38 4.88
N SER A 267 -3.59 -6.69 4.32
CA SER A 267 -4.99 -6.96 4.67
C SER A 267 -5.47 -8.30 4.12
N PHE A 268 -4.99 -8.68 2.94
CA PHE A 268 -5.28 -9.98 2.33
C PHE A 268 -4.49 -11.12 2.99
N ALA A 269 -3.23 -10.84 3.36
CA ALA A 269 -2.36 -11.78 4.06
C ALA A 269 -2.86 -12.13 5.47
N THR A 270 -3.71 -11.30 6.07
CA THR A 270 -4.36 -11.57 7.37
C THR A 270 -5.22 -12.83 7.33
N VAL A 271 -5.83 -13.14 6.18
CA VAL A 271 -6.58 -14.40 6.00
C VAL A 271 -5.64 -15.56 5.72
N SER A 272 -4.71 -15.35 4.79
CA SER A 272 -3.71 -16.35 4.41
C SER A 272 -2.50 -15.65 3.79
N PRO A 273 -1.26 -15.95 4.24
CA PRO A 273 -0.05 -15.42 3.62
C PRO A 273 -0.01 -15.61 2.08
N ALA A 274 -0.58 -16.71 1.59
CA ALA A 274 -0.65 -17.01 0.17
C ALA A 274 -1.43 -15.96 -0.64
N HIS A 275 -2.35 -15.22 -0.04
CA HIS A 275 -3.02 -14.10 -0.72
C HIS A 275 -2.09 -12.91 -0.93
N GLY A 276 -1.25 -12.59 0.06
CA GLY A 276 -0.20 -11.60 -0.11
C GLY A 276 0.74 -12.03 -1.24
N ASP A 277 1.11 -13.30 -1.25
CA ASP A 277 2.04 -13.84 -2.24
C ASP A 277 1.49 -13.74 -3.66
N ARG A 278 0.24 -14.16 -3.85
CA ARG A 278 -0.47 -14.01 -5.12
C ARG A 278 -0.55 -12.55 -5.57
N ILE A 279 -0.75 -11.58 -4.66
CA ILE A 279 -0.74 -10.15 -5.04
C ILE A 279 0.62 -9.74 -5.61
N GLY A 280 1.71 -10.10 -4.94
CA GLY A 280 3.07 -9.82 -5.42
C GLY A 280 3.34 -10.43 -6.79
N ASP A 281 2.90 -11.66 -7.00
CA ASP A 281 3.08 -12.39 -8.26
C ASP A 281 2.29 -11.72 -9.40
N TYR A 282 1.01 -11.36 -9.17
CA TYR A 282 0.18 -10.65 -10.16
C TYR A 282 0.76 -9.28 -10.53
N LEU A 283 1.30 -8.54 -9.57
CA LEU A 283 1.92 -7.23 -9.82
C LEU A 283 3.19 -7.37 -10.67
N LEU A 284 4.03 -8.36 -10.36
CA LEU A 284 5.24 -8.65 -11.13
C LEU A 284 4.91 -9.09 -12.56
N GLU A 285 4.00 -10.05 -12.71
CA GLU A 285 3.58 -10.55 -14.02
C GLU A 285 2.99 -9.45 -14.90
N TYR A 286 2.13 -8.60 -14.33
CA TYR A 286 1.55 -7.49 -15.06
C TYR A 286 2.60 -6.47 -15.51
N GLN A 287 3.50 -6.07 -14.61
CA GLN A 287 4.56 -5.11 -14.94
C GLN A 287 5.54 -5.69 -15.97
N ALA A 288 5.91 -6.96 -15.83
CA ALA A 288 6.77 -7.66 -16.79
C ALA A 288 6.10 -7.74 -18.17
N ALA A 289 4.80 -8.05 -18.23
CA ALA A 289 4.05 -8.05 -19.48
C ALA A 289 4.02 -6.65 -20.14
N CYS A 290 3.79 -5.58 -19.35
CA CYS A 290 3.85 -4.21 -19.86
C CYS A 290 5.24 -3.84 -20.40
N ALA A 291 6.30 -4.35 -19.77
CA ALA A 291 7.69 -4.13 -20.15
C ALA A 291 8.22 -5.13 -21.21
N ASN A 292 7.39 -6.07 -21.68
CA ASN A 292 7.79 -7.17 -22.56
C ASN A 292 8.96 -8.02 -22.01
N VAL A 293 9.00 -8.22 -20.69
CA VAL A 293 9.98 -9.05 -20.00
C VAL A 293 9.42 -10.47 -19.83
N THR A 294 10.16 -11.48 -20.31
CA THR A 294 9.83 -12.88 -20.07
C THR A 294 10.26 -13.29 -18.67
N LEU A 295 9.32 -13.77 -17.85
CA LEU A 295 9.60 -14.30 -16.52
C LEU A 295 9.80 -15.81 -16.59
N ALA A 296 10.81 -16.32 -15.89
CA ALA A 296 11.00 -17.75 -15.70
C ALA A 296 9.93 -18.36 -14.77
N ASP A 297 9.93 -19.67 -14.63
CA ASP A 297 9.15 -20.34 -13.59
C ASP A 297 9.67 -19.97 -12.20
N PRO A 298 8.80 -19.86 -11.19
CA PRO A 298 9.21 -19.51 -9.84
C PRO A 298 10.03 -20.63 -9.19
N ASN A 299 11.13 -20.25 -8.55
CA ASN A 299 11.99 -21.14 -7.78
C ASN A 299 11.53 -21.18 -6.31
N GLU A 300 11.43 -22.37 -5.73
CA GLU A 300 11.10 -22.54 -4.30
C GLU A 300 12.27 -22.16 -3.37
N SER A 301 13.49 -22.32 -3.87
CA SER A 301 14.74 -21.97 -3.19
C SER A 301 15.72 -21.39 -4.20
N ILE A 302 16.54 -20.45 -3.76
CA ILE A 302 17.54 -19.78 -4.58
C ILE A 302 18.87 -19.70 -3.84
N SER A 303 19.96 -19.63 -4.62
CA SER A 303 21.27 -19.17 -4.17
C SER A 303 21.59 -17.85 -4.87
N ALA A 304 22.08 -16.89 -4.11
CA ALA A 304 22.33 -15.55 -4.60
C ALA A 304 23.60 -14.95 -3.99
N THR A 305 24.26 -14.10 -4.77
CA THR A 305 25.21 -13.13 -4.23
C THR A 305 24.46 -11.85 -3.88
N PHE A 306 24.94 -11.12 -2.89
CA PHE A 306 24.36 -9.83 -2.53
C PHE A 306 25.43 -8.80 -2.20
N ARG A 307 25.04 -7.54 -2.33
CA ARG A 307 25.80 -6.36 -1.95
C ARG A 307 24.93 -5.44 -1.12
N ILE A 308 25.42 -5.04 0.05
CA ILE A 308 24.77 -4.11 0.97
C ILE A 308 25.62 -2.86 1.04
N GLU A 309 25.01 -1.68 0.90
CA GLU A 309 25.75 -0.41 0.92
C GLU A 309 25.20 0.57 1.96
N GLY A 310 26.05 1.52 2.37
CA GLY A 310 25.69 2.65 3.22
C GLY A 310 25.41 2.27 4.68
N LEU A 311 26.08 1.24 5.18
CA LEU A 311 26.08 0.88 6.60
C LEU A 311 26.99 1.80 7.42
N GLN A 312 26.58 2.15 8.63
CA GLN A 312 27.34 2.96 9.58
C GLN A 312 28.42 2.14 10.31
N ASN A 313 28.19 0.85 10.51
CA ASN A 313 29.11 -0.06 11.20
C ASN A 313 29.22 -1.40 10.43
N PRO A 314 29.90 -1.41 9.27
CA PRO A 314 29.98 -2.59 8.42
C PRO A 314 30.65 -3.78 9.12
N GLU A 315 31.63 -3.56 10.01
CA GLU A 315 32.28 -4.67 10.74
C GLU A 315 31.31 -5.40 11.67
N ALA A 316 30.53 -4.66 12.47
CA ALA A 316 29.53 -5.27 13.35
C ALA A 316 28.44 -5.97 12.55
N SER A 317 27.98 -5.34 11.46
CA SER A 317 26.97 -5.90 10.56
C SER A 317 27.45 -7.19 9.89
N ALA A 318 28.70 -7.25 9.39
CA ALA A 318 29.27 -8.47 8.82
C ALA A 318 29.41 -9.60 9.86
N HIS A 319 29.89 -9.28 11.07
CA HIS A 319 30.04 -10.26 12.14
C HIS A 319 28.70 -10.86 12.59
N GLY A 320 27.66 -10.03 12.68
CA GLY A 320 26.31 -10.45 13.07
C GLY A 320 25.48 -11.08 11.96
N TYR A 321 25.87 -10.89 10.68
CA TYR A 321 25.03 -11.23 9.53
C TYR A 321 24.51 -12.67 9.57
N ARG A 322 25.38 -13.66 9.80
CA ARG A 322 24.99 -15.07 9.82
C ARG A 322 23.89 -15.37 10.84
N ALA A 323 23.99 -14.78 12.04
CA ALA A 323 22.97 -14.97 13.09
C ALA A 323 21.65 -14.31 12.72
N VAL A 324 21.70 -13.12 12.13
CA VAL A 324 20.51 -12.40 11.64
C VAL A 324 19.87 -13.17 10.48
N ALA A 325 20.64 -13.58 9.47
CA ALA A 325 20.15 -14.34 8.33
C ALA A 325 19.46 -15.64 8.77
N HIS A 326 20.08 -16.38 9.69
CA HIS A 326 19.50 -17.61 10.23
C HIS A 326 18.16 -17.36 10.96
N ALA A 327 17.99 -16.21 11.64
CA ALA A 327 16.71 -15.85 12.27
C ALA A 327 15.56 -15.64 11.26
N TYR A 328 15.88 -15.36 9.99
CA TYR A 328 14.92 -15.28 8.89
C TYR A 328 14.82 -16.57 8.07
N GLY A 329 15.56 -17.63 8.43
CA GLY A 329 15.61 -18.87 7.67
C GLY A 329 16.46 -18.76 6.39
N VAL A 330 17.50 -17.92 6.42
CA VAL A 330 18.46 -17.73 5.32
C VAL A 330 19.83 -18.22 5.79
N ASP A 331 20.45 -19.08 4.99
CA ASP A 331 21.85 -19.47 5.18
C ASP A 331 22.74 -18.53 4.38
N GLY A 332 23.79 -17.99 5.00
CA GLY A 332 24.71 -17.10 4.29
C GLY A 332 25.76 -16.45 5.18
N ASP A 333 26.67 -15.73 4.53
CA ASP A 333 27.65 -14.88 5.18
C ASP A 333 27.96 -13.63 4.37
N ALA A 334 28.55 -12.65 5.05
CA ALA A 334 28.91 -11.36 4.51
C ALA A 334 30.32 -10.99 4.96
N ALA A 335 31.07 -10.32 4.08
CA ALA A 335 32.38 -9.79 4.35
C ALA A 335 32.42 -8.29 4.04
N VAL A 336 33.20 -7.54 4.82
CA VAL A 336 33.40 -6.11 4.58
C VAL A 336 34.29 -5.93 3.35
N VAL A 337 33.76 -5.23 2.34
CA VAL A 337 34.50 -4.91 1.11
C VAL A 337 35.02 -3.47 1.15
N ASN A 338 34.23 -2.54 1.67
CA ASN A 338 34.66 -1.16 1.87
C ASN A 338 34.16 -0.62 3.21
N ARG A 339 35.08 -0.36 4.14
CA ARG A 339 34.77 0.22 5.46
C ARG A 339 34.29 1.66 5.38
N LEU A 340 34.87 2.45 4.49
CA LEU A 340 34.58 3.88 4.39
C LEU A 340 33.19 4.14 3.80
N GLU A 341 32.80 3.32 2.82
CA GLU A 341 31.50 3.44 2.16
C GLU A 341 30.42 2.55 2.82
N GLY A 342 30.78 1.76 3.83
CA GLY A 342 29.82 0.91 4.54
C GLY A 342 29.31 -0.25 3.69
N ILE A 343 30.20 -0.92 2.96
CA ILE A 343 29.84 -1.92 1.95
C ILE A 343 30.21 -3.34 2.41
N LEU A 344 29.22 -4.23 2.33
CA LEU A 344 29.36 -5.68 2.48
C LEU A 344 29.01 -6.38 1.19
N ASP A 345 29.79 -7.39 0.81
CA ASP A 345 29.39 -8.39 -0.18
C ASP A 345 29.25 -9.75 0.52
N GLY A 346 28.41 -10.62 -0.03
CA GLY A 346 28.20 -11.94 0.53
C GLY A 346 27.40 -12.86 -0.36
N GLU A 347 27.16 -14.05 0.17
CA GLU A 347 26.36 -15.10 -0.48
C GLU A 347 25.30 -15.58 0.48
N CYS A 348 24.12 -15.88 -0.06
CA CYS A 348 23.03 -16.45 0.71
C CYS A 348 22.23 -17.48 -0.10
N SER A 349 21.55 -18.36 0.63
CA SER A 349 20.61 -19.32 0.08
C SER A 349 19.40 -19.48 1.00
N GLY A 350 18.26 -19.77 0.40
CA GLY A 350 17.00 -19.94 1.11
C GLY A 350 15.81 -19.70 0.19
N THR A 351 14.61 -19.64 0.78
CA THR A 351 13.42 -19.29 0.00
C THR A 351 13.47 -17.82 -0.45
N PRO A 352 12.93 -17.47 -1.62
CA PRO A 352 12.80 -16.07 -2.05
C PRO A 352 12.10 -15.18 -1.01
N ALA A 353 11.12 -15.76 -0.29
CA ALA A 353 10.40 -15.08 0.79
C ALA A 353 11.30 -14.76 1.97
N ALA A 354 12.11 -15.71 2.43
CA ALA A 354 13.04 -15.50 3.54
C ALA A 354 14.11 -14.45 3.21
N ILE A 355 14.69 -14.51 2.01
CA ILE A 355 15.72 -13.56 1.54
C ILE A 355 15.14 -12.16 1.38
N ALA A 356 13.99 -12.01 0.71
CA ALA A 356 13.31 -10.72 0.62
C ALA A 356 12.98 -10.18 2.01
N ALA A 357 12.57 -11.05 2.95
CA ALA A 357 12.23 -10.63 4.29
C ALA A 357 13.43 -10.09 5.08
N LEU A 358 14.58 -10.76 4.97
CA LEU A 358 15.84 -10.31 5.54
C LEU A 358 16.23 -8.93 4.96
N HIS A 359 16.20 -8.78 3.65
CA HIS A 359 16.59 -7.52 2.98
C HIS A 359 15.70 -6.34 3.40
N GLU A 360 14.37 -6.52 3.39
CA GLU A 360 13.44 -5.47 3.85
C GLU A 360 13.68 -5.12 5.32
N ALA A 361 14.00 -6.09 6.17
CA ALA A 361 14.28 -5.85 7.57
C ALA A 361 15.62 -5.11 7.79
N MET A 362 16.64 -5.39 6.99
CA MET A 362 17.91 -4.65 7.03
C MET A 362 17.76 -3.21 6.54
N MET A 363 16.93 -2.96 5.52
CA MET A 363 16.63 -1.60 5.04
C MET A 363 15.75 -0.81 6.03
N SER A 364 14.77 -1.46 6.66
CA SER A 364 13.87 -0.79 7.60
C SER A 364 14.47 -0.58 9.00
N GLY A 365 15.60 -1.23 9.28
CA GLY A 365 16.21 -1.29 10.61
C GLY A 365 15.48 -2.22 11.59
N ALA A 366 14.71 -3.18 11.08
CA ALA A 366 14.07 -4.20 11.90
C ALA A 366 15.00 -5.39 12.22
N ALA A 367 16.04 -5.60 11.39
CA ALA A 367 17.06 -6.62 11.61
C ALA A 367 18.22 -6.11 12.49
N SER A 368 18.58 -4.83 12.34
CA SER A 368 19.66 -4.15 13.05
C SER A 368 19.42 -2.64 13.07
N ASP A 369 19.97 -1.94 14.06
CA ASP A 369 19.93 -0.46 14.09
C ASP A 369 20.75 0.16 12.95
N ASP A 370 21.73 -0.57 12.43
CA ASP A 370 22.50 -0.19 11.25
C ASP A 370 21.70 -0.51 9.98
N ARG A 371 21.21 0.53 9.30
CA ARG A 371 20.27 0.41 8.17
C ARG A 371 21.01 0.45 6.86
N ALA A 372 20.71 -0.51 5.99
CA ALA A 372 21.20 -0.50 4.63
C ALA A 372 20.61 0.67 3.83
N SER A 373 21.44 1.37 3.06
CA SER A 373 21.02 2.40 2.11
C SER A 373 20.59 1.81 0.77
N CYS A 374 21.03 0.60 0.44
CA CYS A 374 20.49 -0.24 -0.62
C CYS A 374 20.98 -1.69 -0.44
N ILE A 375 20.29 -2.63 -1.08
CA ILE A 375 20.70 -4.03 -1.17
C ILE A 375 20.49 -4.50 -2.61
N GLU A 376 21.58 -4.88 -3.30
CA GLU A 376 21.51 -5.59 -4.57
C GLU A 376 21.62 -7.10 -4.31
N CYS A 377 20.77 -7.90 -4.95
CA CYS A 377 20.77 -9.36 -4.84
C CYS A 377 20.70 -9.98 -6.24
N ARG A 378 21.66 -10.82 -6.59
CA ARG A 378 21.79 -11.47 -7.89
C ARG A 378 21.59 -12.97 -7.74
N VAL A 379 20.49 -13.47 -8.29
CA VAL A 379 20.17 -14.91 -8.29
C VAL A 379 20.97 -15.61 -9.38
N GLY A 380 21.67 -16.70 -9.03
CA GLY A 380 22.37 -17.55 -10.00
C GLY A 380 23.57 -16.90 -10.68
N ALA A 381 24.54 -16.41 -9.89
CA ALA A 381 25.89 -16.09 -10.37
C ALA A 381 26.73 -17.35 -10.57
#